data_AF-A0A229NTJ4-F1
#
_entry.id   AF-A0A229NTJ4-F1
#
_cell.length_a   1.000
_cell.length_b   1.000
_cell.length_c   1.000
_cell.angle_alpha   90.00
_cell.angle_beta   90.00
_cell.angle_gamma   90.00
#
_symmetry.space_group_name_H-M   'P 1'
#
loop_
_entity.id
_entity.type
_entity.pdbx_description
1 polymer ?
#
loop_
_entity_poly.entity_id
_entity_poly.type
_entity_poly.pdbx_seq_one_letter_code
_entity_poly.pdbx_strand_id
1 'polypeptide(L)'
;MIKNIMIDLIRTGKYLEAESILFSNHNNYDEIESLILDIAYEISEITIYSFVSYLISKKETIELHGIAANLMITPLSFLDGAYSVALYHVKRALEIDELDKLN
;
A
#
# COMPACT_ATOMS: atom_id res chain seq x y z
N MET A 1 -15.08 -12.77 2.08
CA MET A 1 -15.59 -12.65 0.70
C MET A 1 -14.88 -11.54 -0.06
N ILE A 2 -14.80 -10.32 0.49
CA ILE A 2 -14.15 -9.18 -0.20
C ILE A 2 -12.64 -9.39 -0.41
N LYS A 3 -11.95 -9.99 0.56
CA LYS A 3 -10.51 -10.27 0.50
C LYS A 3 -10.10 -11.09 -0.73
N ASN A 4 -10.80 -12.20 -0.99
CA ASN A 4 -10.47 -13.06 -2.14
C ASN A 4 -10.69 -12.33 -3.47
N ILE A 5 -11.75 -11.51 -3.57
CA ILE A 5 -12.00 -10.68 -4.75
C ILE A 5 -10.84 -9.68 -4.93
N MET A 6 -10.42 -9.01 -3.86
CA MET A 6 -9.28 -8.09 -3.88
C MET A 6 -8.00 -8.78 -4.36
N ILE A 7 -7.70 -9.97 -3.83
CA ILE A 7 -6.53 -10.76 -4.24
C ILE A 7 -6.55 -11.05 -5.75
N ASP A 8 -7.68 -11.52 -6.28
CA ASP A 8 -7.81 -11.83 -7.70
C ASP A 8 -7.65 -10.58 -8.58
N LEU A 9 -8.26 -9.45 -8.20
CA LEU A 9 -8.13 -8.19 -8.93
C LEU A 9 -6.68 -7.68 -8.91
N ILE A 10 -6.01 -7.73 -7.76
CA ILE A 10 -4.63 -7.29 -7.60
C ILE A 10 -3.67 -8.16 -8.43
N ARG A 11 -3.82 -9.48 -8.38
CA ARG A 11 -2.99 -10.42 -9.16
C ARG A 11 -3.19 -10.27 -10.67
N THR A 12 -4.40 -9.90 -11.09
CA THR A 12 -4.73 -9.70 -12.51
C THR A 12 -4.53 -8.26 -12.98
N GLY A 13 -3.99 -7.38 -12.14
CA GLY A 13 -3.68 -5.99 -12.49
C GLY A 13 -4.91 -5.09 -12.66
N LYS A 14 -6.08 -5.52 -12.20
CA LYS A 14 -7.34 -4.77 -12.28
C LYS A 14 -7.44 -3.71 -11.17
N TYR A 15 -6.45 -2.82 -11.12
CA TYR A 15 -6.25 -1.90 -9.99
C TYR A 15 -7.37 -0.86 -9.82
N LEU A 16 -7.99 -0.41 -10.91
CA LEU A 16 -9.14 0.51 -10.82
C LEU A 16 -10.34 -0.15 -10.09
N GLU A 17 -10.60 -1.43 -10.39
CA GLU A 17 -11.68 -2.19 -9.74
C GLU A 17 -11.33 -2.48 -8.27
N ALA A 18 -10.07 -2.84 -8.00
CA ALA A 18 -9.58 -3.05 -6.63
C ALA A 18 -9.65 -1.77 -5.79
N GLU A 19 -9.24 -0.63 -6.33
CA GLU A 19 -9.37 0.70 -5.72
C GLU A 19 -10.84 1.01 -5.39
N SER A 20 -11.74 0.83 -6.37
CA SER A 20 -13.16 1.10 -6.18
C SER A 20 -13.76 0.26 -5.04
N ILE A 21 -13.42 -1.03 -4.96
CA ILE A 21 -13.89 -1.91 -3.90
C ILE A 21 -13.30 -1.49 -2.55
N LEU A 22 -11.99 -1.23 -2.50
CA LEU A 22 -11.28 -0.84 -1.28
C LEU A 22 -11.94 0.40 -0.64
N PHE A 23 -12.05 1.50 -1.40
CA PHE A 23 -12.57 2.76 -0.87
C PHE A 23 -14.09 2.80 -0.71
N SER A 24 -14.84 1.88 -1.33
CA SER A 24 -16.29 1.76 -1.06
C SER A 24 -16.60 1.02 0.25
N ASN A 25 -15.63 0.32 0.83
CA ASN A 25 -15.82 -0.51 2.02
C ASN A 25 -15.03 -0.01 3.24
N HIS A 26 -14.13 0.96 3.06
CA HIS A 26 -13.27 1.49 4.12
C HIS A 26 -13.20 3.01 4.04
N ASN A 27 -13.30 3.67 5.20
CA ASN A 27 -13.42 5.13 5.29
C ASN A 27 -12.17 5.83 5.81
N ASN A 28 -11.16 5.08 6.24
CA ASN A 28 -9.91 5.61 6.79
C ASN A 28 -8.72 4.72 6.41
N TYR A 29 -7.51 5.25 6.55
CA TYR A 29 -6.29 4.55 6.17
C TYR A 29 -5.92 3.40 7.11
N ASP A 30 -6.31 3.43 8.38
CA ASP A 30 -6.02 2.35 9.33
C ASP A 30 -6.74 1.04 8.93
N GLU A 31 -8.01 1.14 8.51
CA GLU A 31 -8.78 0.01 7.99
C GLU A 31 -8.21 -0.50 6.67
N ILE A 32 -7.81 0.42 5.79
CA ILE A 32 -7.19 0.10 4.49
C ILE A 32 -5.85 -0.63 4.71
N GLU A 33 -5.02 -0.12 5.61
CA GLU A 33 -3.74 -0.72 5.96
C GLU A 33 -3.93 -2.13 6.51
N SER A 34 -4.85 -2.30 7.46
CA SER A 34 -5.14 -3.59 8.06
C SER A 34 -5.54 -4.64 7.00
N LEU A 35 -6.42 -4.29 6.06
CA LEU A 35 -6.81 -5.18 4.97
C LEU A 35 -5.64 -5.48 4.01
N ILE A 36 -4.87 -4.45 3.63
CA ILE A 36 -3.72 -4.61 2.73
C ILE A 36 -2.65 -5.52 3.34
N LEU A 37 -2.35 -5.35 4.63
CA LEU A 37 -1.40 -6.20 5.35
C LEU A 37 -1.93 -7.64 5.49
N ASP A 38 -3.21 -7.83 5.82
CA ASP A 38 -3.83 -9.16 5.88
C ASP A 38 -3.74 -9.89 4.53
N ILE A 39 -4.05 -9.20 3.42
CA ILE A 39 -3.85 -9.72 2.07
C ILE A 39 -2.38 -10.07 1.82
N ALA A 40 -1.45 -9.16 2.17
CA ALA A 40 -0.03 -9.34 1.92
C ALA A 40 0.57 -10.52 2.70
N TYR A 41 0.15 -10.75 3.94
CA TYR A 41 0.55 -11.94 4.69
C TYR A 41 0.01 -13.24 4.06
N GLU A 42 -1.20 -13.20 3.50
CA GLU A 42 -1.80 -14.36 2.85
C GLU A 42 -1.10 -14.72 1.53
N ILE A 43 -0.81 -13.73 0.68
CA ILE A 43 -0.27 -13.99 -0.66
C ILE A 43 1.25 -13.89 -0.74
N SER A 44 1.90 -13.07 0.08
CA SER A 44 3.36 -12.84 0.08
C SER A 44 3.91 -12.58 -1.34
N GLU A 45 3.21 -11.76 -2.13
CA GLU A 45 3.56 -11.47 -3.52
C GLU A 45 3.79 -9.98 -3.73
N ILE A 46 4.75 -9.62 -4.61
CA ILE A 46 5.03 -8.21 -4.96
C ILE A 46 3.83 -7.49 -5.60
N THR A 47 2.82 -8.23 -6.05
CA THR A 47 1.59 -7.70 -6.66
C THR A 47 0.84 -6.74 -5.72
N ILE A 48 0.84 -7.01 -4.40
CA ILE A 48 0.22 -6.11 -3.40
C ILE A 48 0.94 -4.77 -3.32
N TYR A 49 2.28 -4.78 -3.36
CA TYR A 49 3.08 -3.56 -3.39
C TYR A 49 2.87 -2.75 -4.67
N SER A 50 2.76 -3.44 -5.82
CA SER A 50 2.43 -2.79 -7.09
C SER A 50 1.06 -2.09 -7.04
N PHE A 51 0.07 -2.70 -6.38
CA PHE A 51 -1.22 -2.05 -6.15
C PHE A 51 -1.11 -0.82 -5.23
N VAL A 52 -0.38 -0.89 -4.11
CA VAL A 52 -0.16 0.29 -3.26
C VAL A 52 0.59 1.40 -4.01
N SER A 53 1.58 1.04 -4.82
CA SER A 53 2.32 1.97 -5.68
C SER A 53 1.40 2.64 -6.71
N TYR A 54 0.44 1.90 -7.26
CA TYR A 54 -0.62 2.47 -8.09
C TYR A 54 -1.46 3.51 -7.35
N LEU A 55 -1.87 3.24 -6.10
CA LEU A 55 -2.63 4.20 -5.28
C LEU A 55 -1.80 5.48 -5.03
N ILE A 56 -0.52 5.34 -4.67
CA ILE A 56 0.41 6.47 -4.49
C ILE A 56 0.51 7.30 -5.78
N SER A 57 0.61 6.65 -6.94
CA SER A 57 0.70 7.35 -8.24
C SER A 57 -0.55 8.16 -8.59
N LYS A 58 -1.72 7.79 -8.03
CA LYS A 58 -2.99 8.50 -8.22
C LYS A 58 -3.14 9.67 -7.26
N LYS A 59 -2.78 9.45 -6.00
CA LYS A 59 -2.84 10.46 -4.95
C LYS A 59 -1.74 10.14 -3.94
N GLU A 60 -0.65 10.88 -4.01
CA GLU A 60 0.46 10.73 -3.08
C GLU A 60 0.05 11.25 -1.70
N THR A 61 0.09 10.39 -0.67
CA THR A 61 -0.18 10.77 0.73
C THR A 61 0.78 10.09 1.69
N ILE A 62 0.99 10.71 2.86
CA ILE A 62 1.84 10.18 3.94
C ILE A 62 1.40 8.76 4.34
N GLU A 63 0.09 8.51 4.44
CA GLU A 63 -0.46 7.23 4.87
C GLU A 63 -0.19 6.11 3.87
N LEU A 64 -0.33 6.38 2.57
CA LEU A 64 -0.01 5.39 1.53
C LEU A 64 1.48 5.05 1.48
N HIS A 65 2.35 6.04 1.75
CA HIS A 65 3.78 5.78 1.95
C HIS A 65 4.05 4.95 3.20
N GLY A 66 3.32 5.19 4.30
CA GLY A 66 3.37 4.36 5.51
C GLY A 66 3.02 2.90 5.22
N ILE A 67 1.91 2.65 4.53
CA ILE A 67 1.46 1.31 4.12
C ILE A 67 2.52 0.62 3.25
N ALA A 68 3.08 1.33 2.26
CA ALA A 68 4.12 0.79 1.39
C ALA A 68 5.40 0.40 2.17
N ALA A 69 5.80 1.22 3.14
CA ALA A 69 6.93 0.91 4.02
C ALA A 69 6.64 -0.31 4.90
N ASN A 70 5.45 -0.37 5.51
CA ASN A 70 5.04 -1.47 6.39
C ASN A 70 4.97 -2.80 5.63
N LEU A 71 4.44 -2.82 4.40
CA LEU A 71 4.50 -3.98 3.52
C LEU A 71 5.92 -4.53 3.36
N MET A 72 6.88 -3.63 3.14
CA MET A 72 8.27 -3.99 2.88
C MET A 72 9.05 -4.45 4.12
N ILE A 73 8.77 -3.89 5.31
CA ILE A 73 9.46 -4.33 6.53
C ILE A 73 8.77 -5.52 7.23
N THR A 74 7.55 -5.87 6.81
CA THR A 74 6.78 -6.99 7.37
C THR A 74 6.50 -8.10 6.35
N PRO A 75 5.34 -8.19 5.65
CA PRO A 75 4.98 -9.35 4.84
C PRO A 75 5.93 -9.58 3.65
N LEU A 76 6.59 -8.54 3.15
CA LEU A 76 7.52 -8.62 2.01
C LEU A 76 8.99 -8.49 2.41
N SER A 77 9.31 -8.57 3.71
CA SER A 77 10.68 -8.41 4.24
C SER A 77 11.69 -9.44 3.70
N PHE A 78 11.22 -10.53 3.11
CA PHE A 78 12.04 -11.55 2.48
C PHE A 78 12.55 -11.17 1.08
N LEU A 79 12.04 -10.09 0.48
CA LEU A 79 12.48 -9.62 -0.83
C LEU A 79 13.81 -8.87 -0.71
N ASP A 80 14.73 -9.15 -1.63
CA ASP A 80 15.97 -8.39 -1.74
C ASP A 80 15.67 -6.91 -2.01
N GLY A 81 16.20 -6.03 -1.16
CA GLY A 81 15.98 -4.59 -1.25
C GLY A 81 14.73 -4.06 -0.54
N ALA A 82 13.91 -4.91 0.11
CA ALA A 82 12.69 -4.48 0.79
C ALA A 82 12.93 -3.33 1.79
N TYR A 83 13.94 -3.45 2.65
CA TYR A 83 14.29 -2.38 3.61
C TYR A 83 14.75 -1.08 2.94
N SER A 84 15.39 -1.15 1.76
CA SER A 84 15.77 0.04 0.99
C SER A 84 14.54 0.74 0.41
N VAL A 85 13.56 -0.03 -0.09
CA VAL A 85 12.28 0.50 -0.56
C VAL A 85 11.47 1.10 0.59
N ALA A 86 11.43 0.44 1.75
CA ALA A 86 10.80 1.00 2.95
C ALA A 86 11.43 2.34 3.36
N LEU A 87 12.77 2.42 3.38
CA LEU A 87 13.50 3.65 3.68
C LEU A 87 13.15 4.78 2.70
N TYR A 88 13.01 4.46 1.41
CA TYR A 88 12.55 5.43 0.41
C TYR A 88 11.16 5.99 0.77
N HIS A 89 10.18 5.13 1.06
CA HIS A 89 8.83 5.59 1.37
C HIS A 89 8.78 6.41 2.66
N VAL A 90 9.53 6.04 3.70
CA VAL A 90 9.63 6.81 4.95
C VAL A 90 10.23 8.20 4.70
N LYS A 91 11.32 8.30 3.92
CA LYS A 91 11.91 9.60 3.57
C LYS A 91 10.92 10.48 2.81
N ARG A 92 10.21 9.90 1.84
CA ARG A 92 9.22 10.64 1.04
C ARG A 92 8.05 11.15 1.89
N ALA A 93 7.58 10.35 2.85
CA ALA A 93 6.55 10.77 3.81
C ALA A 93 7.00 11.98 4.65
N LEU A 94 8.27 11.99 5.10
CA LEU A 94 8.85 13.13 5.84
C LEU A 94 8.96 14.39 4.97
N GLU A 95 9.35 14.25 3.71
CA GLU A 95 9.39 15.38 2.77
C GLU A 95 8.01 16.02 2.58
N ILE A 96 6.95 15.21 2.48
CA ILE A 96 5.56 15.71 2.36
C ILE A 96 5.14 16.45 3.64
N ASP A 97 5.40 15.87 4.82
CA ASP A 97 5.09 16.50 6.11
C ASP A 97 5.83 17.84 6.30
N GLU A 98 7.08 17.94 5.86
CA GLU A 98 7.83 19.20 5.86
C GLU A 98 7.22 20.24 4.91
N LEU A 99 6.78 19.83 3.72
CA LEU A 99 6.13 20.72 2.76
C LEU A 99 4.77 21.23 3.25
N ASP A 100 3.98 20.37 3.89
CA ASP A 100 2.66 20.74 4.44
C ASP A 100 2.78 21.77 5.56
N LYS A 101 3.85 21.74 6.36
CA LYS A 101 4.11 22.72 7.42
C LYS A 101 4.49 24.13 6.91
N LEU A 102 4.84 24.26 5.64
CA LEU A 102 5.23 25.52 5.01
C LEU A 102 4.07 26.25 4.31
N ASN A 103 2.91 25.60 4.19
CA ASN A 103 1.69 26.12 3.55
C ASN A 103 0.62 26.50 4.58
#